data_AF-A0AAU3DRB9-F1
#
_entry.id   AF-A0AAU3DRB9-F1
#
_cell.length_a   1.000
_cell.length_b   1.000
_cell.length_c   1.000
_cell.angle_alpha   90.00
_cell.angle_beta   90.00
_cell.angle_gamma   90.00
#
_symmetry.space_group_name_H-M   'P 1'
#
loop_
_entity.id
_entity.type
_entity.pdbx_description
1 polymer ?
#
loop_
_entity_poly.entity_id
_entity_poly.type
_entity_poly.pdbx_seq_one_letter_code
_entity_poly.pdbx_strand_id
1 'polypeptide(L)'
;MLAHHRSRAPGSSRSGEPAGEVERIVASRLGRQEILERERPPQFIAVVDDSVLRRPVLDQPGLMAEQLDHLAGQAMREHIQVHVVPVDAGTRQSRYNSSRA
;
A
#
# COMPACT_ATOMS: atom_id res chain seq x y z
N MET A 1 36.45 -16.69 0.10
CA MET A 1 35.33 -17.21 -0.73
C MET A 1 34.09 -17.19 0.15
N LEU A 2 33.23 -16.17 0.01
CA LEU A 2 31.92 -16.26 -0.67
C LEU A 2 31.04 -17.39 -0.09
N ALA A 3 29.81 -17.21 0.37
CA ALA A 3 28.98 -16.08 0.75
C ALA A 3 27.83 -16.72 1.57
N HIS A 4 27.43 -16.10 2.68
CA HIS A 4 26.21 -16.50 3.40
C HIS A 4 24.99 -16.16 2.53
N HIS A 5 24.51 -17.14 1.77
CA HIS A 5 23.28 -17.04 0.98
C HIS A 5 22.05 -17.10 1.89
N ARG A 6 21.74 -16.00 2.61
CA ARG A 6 20.41 -15.84 3.20
C ARG A 6 19.43 -15.47 2.09
N SER A 7 18.83 -16.50 1.49
CA SER A 7 17.63 -16.36 0.67
C SER A 7 16.51 -15.76 1.52
N ARG A 8 16.15 -14.51 1.21
CA ARG A 8 15.03 -13.77 1.80
C ARG A 8 13.83 -13.95 0.88
N ALA A 9 12.84 -14.71 1.34
CA ALA A 9 11.60 -14.91 0.61
C ALA A 9 10.80 -13.60 0.49
N PRO A 10 10.19 -13.31 -0.68
CA PRO A 10 9.30 -12.16 -0.86
C PRO A 10 7.97 -12.40 -0.11
N GLY A 11 7.37 -11.32 0.35
CA GLY A 11 6.23 -11.26 1.29
C GLY A 11 5.23 -12.41 1.15
N SER A 12 5.17 -13.23 2.18
CA SER A 12 4.16 -14.26 2.36
C SER A 12 2.80 -13.60 2.53
N SER A 13 1.94 -13.73 1.53
CA SER A 13 0.53 -13.99 1.82
C SER A 13 0.52 -15.15 2.80
N ARG A 14 0.09 -14.94 4.05
CA ARG A 14 -0.19 -16.05 4.95
C ARG A 14 -1.46 -16.71 4.43
N SER A 15 -1.29 -17.62 3.48
CA SER A 15 -2.34 -18.52 3.01
C SER A 15 -2.79 -19.36 4.22
N GLY A 16 -3.86 -18.90 4.89
CA GLY A 16 -4.40 -19.56 6.09
C GLY A 16 -4.86 -18.65 7.23
N GLU A 17 -5.05 -17.34 7.04
CA GLU A 17 -5.79 -16.56 8.04
C GLU A 17 -7.25 -17.05 8.07
N PRO A 18 -7.83 -17.35 9.26
CA PRO A 18 -9.23 -17.71 9.35
C PRO A 18 -10.05 -16.55 8.78
N ALA A 19 -11.07 -16.83 7.96
CA ALA A 19 -11.86 -15.83 7.25
C ALA A 19 -12.15 -14.59 8.12
N GLY A 20 -12.59 -14.80 9.37
CA GLY A 20 -12.90 -13.74 10.33
C GLY A 20 -11.78 -12.71 10.61
N GLU A 21 -10.51 -13.09 10.47
CA GLU A 21 -9.38 -12.17 10.59
C GLU A 21 -9.28 -11.24 9.37
N VAL A 22 -9.45 -11.80 8.16
CA VAL A 22 -9.46 -11.03 6.91
C VAL A 22 -10.62 -10.05 6.91
N GLU A 23 -11.82 -10.50 7.28
CA GLU A 23 -12.98 -9.61 7.38
C GLU A 23 -12.75 -8.48 8.39
N ARG A 24 -12.11 -8.76 9.52
CA ARG A 24 -11.77 -7.73 10.51
C ARG A 24 -10.78 -6.70 9.97
N ILE A 25 -9.75 -7.15 9.25
CA ILE A 25 -8.77 -6.25 8.61
C ILE A 25 -9.45 -5.39 7.55
N VAL A 26 -10.31 -6.00 6.72
CA VAL A 26 -11.07 -5.28 5.68
C VAL A 26 -12.00 -4.25 6.32
N ALA A 27 -12.79 -4.62 7.33
CA ALA A 27 -13.67 -3.71 8.04
C ALA A 27 -12.89 -2.52 8.64
N SER A 28 -11.71 -2.78 9.22
CA SER A 28 -10.84 -1.71 9.74
C SER A 28 -10.32 -0.77 8.64
N ARG A 29 -10.09 -1.26 7.42
CA ARG A 29 -9.69 -0.42 6.29
C ARG A 29 -10.86 0.42 5.77
N LEU A 30 -12.03 -0.18 5.62
CA LEU A 30 -13.26 0.51 5.20
C LEU A 30 -13.64 1.63 6.17
N GLY A 31 -13.63 1.37 7.48
CA GLY A 31 -13.92 2.40 8.48
C GLY A 31 -12.94 3.58 8.47
N ARG A 32 -11.68 3.37 8.05
CA ARG A 32 -10.73 4.49 7.83
C ARG A 32 -11.03 5.25 6.55
N GLN A 33 -11.46 4.55 5.50
CA GLN A 33 -11.82 5.17 4.23
C GLN A 33 -13.02 6.12 4.39
N GLU A 34 -14.01 5.73 5.20
CA GLU A 34 -15.18 6.58 5.51
C GLU A 34 -14.80 7.94 6.13
N ILE A 35 -13.70 8.00 6.89
CA ILE A 35 -13.19 9.26 7.48
C ILE A 35 -12.79 10.27 6.39
N LEU A 36 -12.39 9.80 5.20
CA LEU A 36 -12.02 10.67 4.08
C LEU A 36 -13.24 11.26 3.36
N GLU A 37 -14.45 10.80 3.68
CA GLU A 37 -15.71 11.21 3.02
C GLU A 37 -16.62 12.06 3.91
N ARG A 38 -16.23 12.29 5.17
CA ARG A 38 -16.99 13.15 6.10
C ARG A 38 -16.99 14.61 5.64
N GLU A 39 -17.94 15.40 6.15
CA GLU A 39 -18.12 16.83 5.81
C GLU A 39 -16.84 17.68 5.95
N ARG A 40 -15.98 17.35 6.92
CA ARG A 40 -14.68 18.01 7.14
C ARG A 40 -13.55 17.00 7.06
N PRO A 41 -13.15 16.51 5.88
CA PRO A 41 -12.20 15.42 5.79
C PRO A 41 -10.79 15.85 6.24
N PRO A 42 -9.96 14.94 6.79
CA PRO A 42 -8.57 15.27 7.10
C PRO A 42 -7.76 15.42 5.80
N GLN A 43 -6.64 16.13 5.88
CA GLN A 43 -5.62 16.04 4.83
C GLN A 43 -5.01 14.64 4.85
N PHE A 44 -5.08 13.94 3.72
CA PHE A 44 -4.52 12.61 3.54
C PHE A 44 -3.38 12.65 2.53
N ILE A 45 -2.20 12.19 2.97
CA ILE A 45 -1.01 12.13 2.13
C ILE A 45 -0.54 10.68 2.12
N ALA A 46 -0.58 10.06 0.95
CA ALA A 46 -0.04 8.72 0.70
C ALA A 46 1.28 8.85 -0.06
N VAL A 47 2.31 8.14 0.39
CA VAL A 47 3.57 8.00 -0.34
C VAL A 47 3.71 6.53 -0.71
N VAL A 48 3.75 6.24 -2.00
CA VAL A 48 3.71 4.89 -2.56
C VAL A 48 4.93 4.66 -3.42
N ASP A 49 5.54 3.49 -3.33
CA ASP A 49 6.65 3.09 -4.19
C ASP A 49 6.11 2.63 -5.56
N ASP A 50 6.73 3.09 -6.66
CA ASP A 50 6.36 2.73 -8.03
C ASP A 50 6.33 1.20 -8.26
N SER A 51 7.18 0.44 -7.56
CA SER A 51 7.22 -1.03 -7.67
C SER A 51 5.92 -1.69 -7.19
N VAL A 52 5.19 -1.08 -6.25
CA VAL A 52 3.91 -1.60 -5.77
C VAL A 52 2.84 -1.41 -6.85
N LEU A 53 2.88 -0.29 -7.56
CA LEU A 53 1.93 0.03 -8.64
C LEU A 53 2.16 -0.83 -9.89
N ARG A 54 3.38 -1.34 -10.09
CA ARG A 54 3.75 -2.19 -11.22
C ARG A 54 3.65 -3.69 -10.93
N ARG A 55 3.33 -4.08 -9.70
CA ARG A 55 3.30 -5.50 -9.32
C ARG A 55 2.02 -6.16 -9.86
N PRO A 56 2.12 -7.15 -10.76
CA PRO A 56 0.93 -7.85 -11.25
C PRO A 56 0.29 -8.67 -10.14
N VAL A 57 -1.05 -8.73 -10.16
CA VAL A 57 -1.83 -9.68 -9.36
C VAL A 57 -2.05 -10.92 -10.23
N LEU A 58 -1.63 -12.08 -9.73
CA LEU A 58 -1.84 -13.34 -10.42
C LEU A 58 -3.34 -13.62 -10.52
N ASP A 59 -3.74 -14.23 -11.64
CA ASP A 59 -5.11 -14.69 -11.90
C ASP A 59 -6.19 -13.59 -11.97
N GLN A 60 -5.80 -12.31 -12.01
CA GLN A 60 -6.73 -11.18 -12.15
C GLN A 60 -6.20 -10.12 -13.14
N PRO A 61 -6.25 -10.39 -14.45
CA PRO A 61 -5.89 -9.41 -15.47
C PRO A 61 -6.77 -8.15 -15.36
N GLY A 62 -6.16 -6.96 -15.51
CA GLY A 62 -6.89 -5.68 -15.48
C GLY A 62 -7.09 -5.08 -14.09
N LEU A 63 -7.01 -5.87 -13.01
CA LEU A 63 -7.21 -5.38 -11.65
C LEU A 63 -6.30 -4.19 -11.32
N MET A 64 -5.02 -4.24 -11.69
CA MET A 64 -4.09 -3.14 -11.43
C MET A 64 -4.45 -1.86 -12.18
N ALA A 65 -5.04 -1.95 -13.38
CA ALA A 65 -5.52 -0.78 -14.10
C ALA A 65 -6.69 -0.13 -13.34
N GLU A 66 -7.67 -0.93 -12.90
CA GLU A 66 -8.79 -0.45 -12.09
C GLU A 66 -8.32 0.19 -10.77
N GLN A 67 -7.33 -0.41 -10.11
CA GLN A 67 -6.75 0.16 -8.89
C GLN A 67 -6.06 1.51 -9.15
N LEU A 68 -5.34 1.64 -10.27
CA LEU A 68 -4.70 2.89 -10.66
C LEU A 68 -5.72 3.97 -11.03
N ASP A 69 -6.77 3.62 -11.76
CA ASP A 69 -7.87 4.54 -12.08
C ASP A 69 -8.58 5.02 -10.81
N HIS A 70 -8.80 4.13 -9.84
CA HIS A 70 -9.35 4.50 -8.55
C HIS A 70 -8.43 5.46 -7.79
N LEU A 71 -7.13 5.18 -7.70
CA LEU A 71 -6.16 6.06 -7.05
C LEU A 71 -6.10 7.43 -7.72
N ALA A 72 -6.09 7.48 -9.06
CA ALA A 72 -6.13 8.72 -9.82
C ALA A 72 -7.41 9.52 -9.52
N GLY A 73 -8.57 8.86 -9.48
CA GLY A 73 -9.83 9.48 -9.12
C GLY A 73 -9.86 10.04 -7.69
N GLN A 74 -9.29 9.32 -6.72
CA GLN A 74 -9.17 9.83 -5.34
C GLN A 74 -8.23 11.02 -5.24
N ALA A 75 -7.11 11.02 -5.99
CA ALA A 75 -6.15 12.12 -6.02
C ALA A 75 -6.70 13.41 -6.67
N MET A 76 -7.87 13.36 -7.31
CA MET A 76 -8.57 14.56 -7.78
C MET A 76 -9.24 15.35 -6.64
N ARG A 77 -9.41 14.76 -5.45
CA ARG A 77 -9.97 15.44 -4.28
C ARG A 77 -8.91 16.33 -3.63
N GLU A 78 -9.25 17.59 -3.33
CA GLU A 78 -8.28 18.59 -2.83
C GLU A 78 -7.56 18.18 -1.53
N HIS A 79 -8.21 17.37 -0.67
CA HIS A 79 -7.65 16.91 0.59
C HIS A 79 -6.82 15.62 0.48
N ILE A 80 -6.67 15.06 -0.73
CA ILE A 80 -5.94 13.81 -0.98
C ILE A 80 -4.74 14.08 -1.86
N GLN A 81 -3.56 13.66 -1.41
CA GLN A 81 -2.33 13.71 -2.20
C GLN A 81 -1.70 12.32 -2.26
N VAL A 82 -1.39 11.86 -3.47
CA VAL A 82 -0.69 10.60 -3.71
C VAL A 82 0.63 10.91 -4.38
N HIS A 83 1.72 10.61 -3.67
CA HIS A 83 3.08 10.78 -4.16
C HIS A 83 3.65 9.43 -4.52
N VAL A 84 4.10 9.28 -5.77
CA VAL A 84 4.78 8.07 -6.23
C VAL A 84 6.28 8.30 -6.15
N VAL A 85 6.98 7.43 -5.42
CA VAL A 85 8.44 7.42 -5.35
C VAL A 85 8.95 6.53 -6.49
N PRO A 86 9.67 7.09 -7.47
CA PRO A 86 10.27 6.31 -8.53
C PRO A 86 11.26 5.28 -7.98
N VAL A 87 11.33 4.11 -8.62
CA VAL A 87 12.23 3.01 -8.20
C VAL A 87 13.71 3.42 -8.24
N ASP A 88 14.06 4.38 -9.09
CA ASP A 88 15.40 4.93 -9.29
C ASP A 88 15.70 6.16 -8.42
N ALA A 89 14.76 6.60 -7.57
CA ALA A 89 14.91 7.80 -6.74
C ALA A 89 16.04 7.73 -5.69
N GLY A 90 16.72 6.58 -5.56
CA GLY A 90 17.82 6.37 -4.63
C GLY A 90 17.36 6.31 -3.17
N THR A 91 17.98 5.46 -2.37
CA THR A 91 17.64 5.35 -0.94
C THR A 91 18.20 6.56 -0.17
N ARG A 92 17.44 7.64 -0.05
CA ARG A 92 17.65 8.59 1.04
C ARG A 92 17.13 7.90 2.29
N GLN A 93 18.02 7.48 3.20
CA GLN A 93 17.66 6.77 4.44
C GLN A 93 16.51 7.49 5.16
N SER A 94 15.28 7.04 4.92
CA SER A 94 14.14 7.46 5.71
C SER A 94 14.27 6.78 7.06
N ARG A 95 14.45 7.58 8.11
CA ARG A 95 14.35 7.13 9.50
C ARG A 95 12.89 6.83 9.80
N TYR A 96 12.33 5.76 9.24
CA TYR A 96 11.03 5.27 9.70
C TYR A 96 11.21 4.73 11.12
N ASN A 97 10.52 5.43 12.03
CA ASN A 97 10.46 5.23 13.47
C ASN A 97 10.03 3.79 13.82
N SER A 98 11.00 2.97 14.23
CA SER A 98 10.74 1.77 15.03
C SER A 98 10.47 2.18 16.47
N SER A 99 9.34 2.83 16.72
CA SER A 99 8.82 2.98 18.07
C SER A 99 8.24 1.64 18.49
N ARG A 100 8.97 0.96 19.37
CA ARG A 100 8.46 -0.08 20.24
C ARG A 100 7.21 0.40 20.98
N ALA A 101 6.23 -0.49 21.07
CA ALA A 101 5.54 -0.84 22.31
C ALA A 101 5.16 -2.31 22.20
#